data_AF-A0A7C1Y7J7-F1
#
_entry.id   AF-A0A7C1Y7J7-F1
#
_cell.length_a   1.000
_cell.length_b   1.000
_cell.length_c   1.000
_cell.angle_alpha   90.00
_cell.angle_beta   90.00
_cell.angle_gamma   90.00
#
_symmetry.space_group_name_H-M   'P 1'
#
loop_
_entity.id
_entity.type
_entity.pdbx_description
1 polymer ?
#
loop_
_entity_poly.entity_id
_entity_poly.type
_entity_poly.pdbx_seq_one_letter_code
_entity_poly.pdbx_strand_id
1 'polypeptide(L)'
;MGTLYDLVGGDQWFVDLVDRFYERVAEDELLKSMYPEDLTAPKAHLAGFLIQYWGGPADYSEQRGHPRLRMRHVPFEIGQAERDAWFDNMNAALEEGGLDPEVEEQVRAYFRNAADHLRNA
;
A
#
# COMPACT_ATOMS: atom_id res chain seq x y z
N MET A 1 19.33 -3.22 -14.19
CA MET A 1 18.58 -3.15 -12.92
C MET A 1 17.24 -3.81 -13.17
N GLY A 2 16.88 -4.85 -12.41
CA GLY A 2 15.55 -5.45 -12.47
C GLY A 2 14.50 -4.51 -11.87
N THR A 3 13.22 -4.83 -12.07
CA THR A 3 12.13 -4.15 -11.37
C THR A 3 12.13 -4.54 -9.88
N LEU A 4 11.43 -3.80 -9.00
CA LEU A 4 11.29 -4.25 -7.61
C LEU A 4 10.60 -5.62 -7.56
N TYR A 5 9.62 -5.86 -8.43
CA TYR A 5 8.97 -7.16 -8.60
C TYR A 5 9.97 -8.30 -8.81
N ASP A 6 10.96 -8.13 -9.69
CA ASP A 6 12.00 -9.13 -9.91
C ASP A 6 12.91 -9.31 -8.69
N LEU A 7 13.23 -8.21 -7.99
CA LEU A 7 14.11 -8.21 -6.82
C LEU A 7 13.51 -8.97 -5.63
N VAL A 8 12.20 -8.87 -5.44
CA VAL A 8 11.49 -9.49 -4.30
C VAL A 8 10.96 -10.89 -4.61
N GLY A 9 11.21 -11.40 -5.83
CA GLY A 9 10.81 -12.76 -6.23
C GLY A 9 9.34 -12.90 -6.62
N GLY A 10 8.67 -11.80 -6.99
CA GLY A 10 7.32 -11.80 -7.54
C GLY A 10 6.20 -11.46 -6.54
N ASP A 11 4.99 -11.95 -6.83
CA ASP A 11 3.73 -11.53 -6.18
C ASP A 11 3.72 -11.69 -4.65
N GLN A 12 4.24 -12.81 -4.15
CA GLN A 12 4.06 -13.22 -2.75
C GLN A 12 4.56 -12.17 -1.77
N TRP A 13 5.68 -11.51 -2.07
CA TRP A 13 6.22 -10.47 -1.19
C TRP A 13 5.26 -9.29 -1.01
N PHE A 14 4.54 -8.89 -2.06
CA PHE A 14 3.54 -7.81 -1.98
C PHE A 14 2.29 -8.24 -1.24
N VAL A 15 1.86 -9.50 -1.42
CA VAL A 15 0.74 -10.08 -0.64
C VAL A 15 1.08 -10.05 0.84
N ASP A 16 2.27 -10.53 1.21
CA ASP A 16 2.71 -10.57 2.60
C ASP A 16 2.89 -9.16 3.19
N LEU A 17 3.41 -8.19 2.41
CA LEU A 17 3.50 -6.79 2.81
C LEU A 17 2.12 -6.22 3.14
N VAL A 18 1.14 -6.48 2.27
CA VAL A 18 -0.22 -5.99 2.44
C VAL A 18 -0.92 -6.68 3.61
N ASP A 19 -0.67 -7.97 3.82
CA ASP A 19 -1.20 -8.69 4.99
C ASP A 19 -0.68 -8.09 6.29
N ARG A 20 0.65 -7.91 6.43
CA ARG A 20 1.25 -7.22 7.59
C ARG A 20 0.68 -5.81 7.78
N PHE A 21 0.51 -5.05 6.69
CA PHE A 21 -0.07 -3.71 6.76
C PHE A 21 -1.50 -3.74 7.33
N TYR A 22 -2.36 -4.62 6.84
CA TYR A 22 -3.75 -4.68 7.31
C TYR A 22 -3.90 -5.29 8.71
N GLU A 23 -3.00 -6.18 9.13
CA GLU A 23 -2.92 -6.63 10.54
C GLU A 23 -2.71 -5.45 11.48
N ARG A 24 -1.88 -4.48 11.08
CA ARG A 24 -1.66 -3.26 11.87
C ARG A 24 -2.83 -2.29 11.81
N VAL A 25 -3.41 -2.08 10.63
CA VAL A 25 -4.61 -1.25 10.46
C VAL A 25 -5.77 -1.74 11.34
N ALA A 26 -5.90 -3.06 11.56
CA ALA A 26 -6.95 -3.63 12.41
C ALA A 26 -6.81 -3.27 13.89
N GLU A 27 -5.60 -2.90 14.33
CA GLU A 27 -5.26 -2.48 15.69
C GLU A 27 -5.13 -0.95 15.84
N ASP A 28 -5.15 -0.21 14.72
CA ASP A 28 -5.08 1.25 14.70
C ASP A 28 -6.48 1.85 14.83
N GLU A 29 -6.80 2.41 16.00
CA GLU A 29 -8.13 2.97 16.30
C GLU A 29 -8.53 4.11 15.35
N LEU A 30 -7.58 4.87 14.80
CA LEU A 30 -7.88 5.92 13.84
C LEU A 30 -8.27 5.32 12.49
N LEU A 31 -7.46 4.39 11.98
CA LEU A 31 -7.66 3.82 10.65
C LEU A 31 -8.75 2.77 10.60
N LYS A 32 -8.89 1.92 11.62
CA LYS A 32 -9.80 0.76 11.63
C LYS A 32 -11.22 1.13 11.22
N SER A 33 -11.73 2.26 11.71
CA SER A 33 -13.08 2.77 11.39
C SER A 33 -13.25 3.24 9.94
N MET A 34 -12.17 3.51 9.22
CA MET A 34 -12.16 3.94 7.81
C MET A 34 -12.24 2.75 6.83
N TYR A 35 -12.02 1.53 7.31
CA TYR A 35 -12.03 0.31 6.51
C TYR A 35 -13.30 -0.53 6.74
N PRO A 36 -13.73 -1.33 5.75
CA PRO A 36 -14.80 -2.30 5.95
C PRO A 36 -14.37 -3.41 6.92
N GLU A 37 -15.35 -4.07 7.56
CA GLU A 37 -15.08 -5.24 8.41
C GLU A 37 -14.44 -6.40 7.61
N ASP A 38 -14.89 -6.61 6.36
CA ASP A 38 -14.28 -7.57 5.44
C ASP A 38 -13.16 -6.92 4.62
N LEU A 39 -11.92 -7.23 4.98
CA LEU A 39 -10.71 -6.72 4.33
C LEU A 39 -10.28 -7.52 3.11
N THR A 40 -11.00 -8.57 2.70
CA THR A 40 -10.61 -9.44 1.58
C THR A 40 -10.39 -8.65 0.28
N ALA A 41 -11.35 -7.80 -0.10
CA ALA A 41 -11.24 -7.00 -1.31
C ALA A 41 -10.21 -5.86 -1.19
N PRO A 42 -10.18 -5.05 -0.11
CA PRO A 42 -9.11 -4.05 0.10
C PRO A 42 -7.69 -4.62 0.04
N LYS A 43 -7.45 -5.80 0.64
CA LYS A 43 -6.17 -6.52 0.55
C LYS A 43 -5.80 -6.85 -0.89
N ALA A 44 -6.71 -7.53 -1.61
CA ALA A 44 -6.47 -7.92 -3.00
C ALA A 44 -6.22 -6.70 -3.92
N HIS A 45 -6.97 -5.61 -3.72
CA HIS A 45 -6.78 -4.39 -4.52
C HIS A 45 -5.44 -3.71 -4.26
N LEU A 46 -5.00 -3.60 -2.99
CA LEU A 46 -3.73 -2.96 -2.68
C LEU A 46 -2.56 -3.82 -3.16
N ALA A 47 -2.59 -5.13 -2.92
CA ALA A 47 -1.55 -6.06 -3.37
C ALA A 47 -1.44 -6.04 -4.89
N GLY A 48 -2.55 -6.22 -5.62
CA GLY A 48 -2.56 -6.17 -7.08
C GLY A 48 -2.08 -4.82 -7.64
N PHE A 49 -2.45 -3.71 -7.00
CA PHE A 49 -1.94 -2.39 -7.40
C PHE A 49 -0.42 -2.30 -7.25
N LEU A 50 0.14 -2.75 -6.12
CA LEU A 50 1.57 -2.67 -5.85
C LEU A 50 2.37 -3.60 -6.77
N ILE A 51 1.88 -4.83 -6.99
CA ILE A 51 2.45 -5.78 -7.95
C ILE A 51 2.59 -5.10 -9.31
N GLN A 52 1.50 -4.55 -9.84
CA GLN A 52 1.51 -3.88 -11.14
C GLN A 52 2.41 -2.64 -11.13
N TYR A 53 2.34 -1.82 -10.09
CA TYR A 53 3.13 -0.58 -9.99
C TYR A 53 4.63 -0.86 -10.04
N TRP A 54 5.05 -1.95 -9.43
CA TRP A 54 6.46 -2.31 -9.25
C TRP A 54 7.01 -3.27 -10.31
N GLY A 55 6.30 -3.47 -11.42
CA GLY A 55 6.78 -4.18 -12.61
C GLY A 55 6.20 -5.57 -12.82
N GLY A 56 5.27 -6.00 -11.98
CA GLY A 56 4.53 -7.26 -12.16
C GLY A 56 3.43 -7.18 -13.23
N PRO A 57 2.57 -8.22 -13.33
CA PRO A 57 1.47 -8.28 -14.27
C PRO A 57 0.47 -7.11 -14.16
N ALA A 58 -0.25 -6.83 -15.25
CA ALA A 58 -1.19 -5.71 -15.36
C ALA A 58 -2.62 -6.03 -14.85
N ASP A 59 -2.77 -7.12 -14.09
CA ASP A 59 -4.05 -7.68 -13.64
C ASP A 59 -4.91 -6.65 -12.89
N TYR A 60 -4.30 -5.77 -12.10
CA TYR A 60 -5.05 -4.72 -11.40
C TYR A 60 -5.77 -3.80 -12.38
N SER A 61 -5.10 -3.33 -13.43
CA SER A 61 -5.71 -2.49 -14.45
C SER A 61 -6.69 -3.23 -15.34
N GLU A 62 -6.50 -4.53 -15.59
CA GLU A 62 -7.49 -5.35 -16.31
C GLU A 62 -8.79 -5.47 -15.51
N GLN A 63 -8.70 -5.66 -14.20
CA GLN A 63 -9.87 -5.87 -13.33
C GLN A 63 -10.51 -4.55 -12.86
N ARG A 64 -9.71 -3.51 -12.63
CA ARG A 64 -10.13 -2.26 -11.97
C ARG A 64 -9.98 -1.04 -12.87
N GLY A 65 -9.42 -1.17 -14.06
CA GLY A 65 -9.08 -0.03 -14.91
C GLY A 65 -7.96 0.84 -14.33
N HIS A 66 -7.83 2.05 -14.87
CA HIS A 66 -6.81 3.01 -14.43
C HIS A 66 -6.86 3.27 -12.91
N PRO A 67 -5.72 3.30 -12.18
CA PRO A 67 -5.71 3.41 -10.72
C PRO A 67 -6.49 4.60 -10.16
N ARG A 68 -6.36 5.78 -10.78
CA ARG A 68 -7.07 7.04 -10.42
C ARG A 68 -7.12 7.23 -8.88
N LEU A 69 -5.97 7.06 -8.22
CA LEU A 69 -5.92 6.90 -6.76
C LEU A 69 -6.63 8.04 -6.03
N ARG A 70 -6.34 9.30 -6.36
CA ARG A 70 -7.03 10.44 -5.74
C ARG A 70 -8.55 10.34 -5.84
N MET A 71 -9.10 10.04 -7.02
CA MET A 71 -10.55 9.89 -7.20
C MET A 71 -11.13 8.79 -6.30
N ARG A 72 -10.40 7.69 -6.11
CA ARG A 72 -10.82 6.59 -5.22
C ARG A 72 -10.68 6.92 -3.73
N HIS A 73 -9.85 7.90 -3.37
CA HIS A 73 -9.62 8.32 -1.99
C HIS A 73 -10.46 9.54 -1.57
N VAL A 74 -11.05 10.29 -2.52
CA VAL A 74 -11.97 11.42 -2.25
C VAL A 74 -13.12 11.10 -1.29
N PRO A 75 -13.73 9.89 -1.29
CA PRO A 75 -14.83 9.58 -0.37
C PRO A 75 -14.43 9.51 1.12
N PHE A 76 -13.13 9.48 1.43
CA PHE A 76 -12.63 9.41 2.80
C PHE A 76 -12.05 10.76 3.21
N GLU A 77 -12.28 11.19 4.44
CA GLU A 77 -11.61 12.35 5.01
C GLU A 77 -10.19 11.94 5.42
N ILE A 78 -9.19 12.40 4.66
CA ILE A 78 -7.78 12.04 4.87
C ILE A 78 -7.01 13.32 5.18
N GLY A 79 -6.90 13.62 6.47
CA GLY A 79 -6.10 14.71 7.01
C GLY A 79 -4.65 14.29 7.27
N GLN A 80 -3.94 15.11 8.05
CA GLN A 80 -2.56 14.82 8.45
C GLN A 80 -2.49 13.56 9.33
N ALA A 81 -3.43 13.37 10.26
CA ALA A 81 -3.42 12.26 11.20
C ALA A 81 -3.63 10.92 10.50
N GLU A 82 -4.59 10.83 9.59
CA GLU A 82 -4.88 9.60 8.82
C GLU A 82 -3.74 9.27 7.87
N ARG A 83 -3.13 10.30 7.26
CA ARG A 83 -1.93 10.12 6.43
C ARG A 83 -0.76 9.57 7.24
N ASP A 84 -0.51 10.12 8.42
CA ASP A 84 0.63 9.72 9.25
C ASP A 84 0.42 8.29 9.79
N ALA A 85 -0.78 7.99 10.31
CA ALA A 85 -1.14 6.64 10.73
C ALA A 85 -1.02 5.63 9.58
N TRP A 86 -1.50 5.96 8.38
CA TRP A 86 -1.39 5.07 7.22
C TRP A 86 0.09 4.81 6.87
N PHE A 87 0.89 5.88 6.81
CA PHE A 87 2.31 5.77 6.48
C PHE A 87 3.07 4.97 7.54
N ASP A 88 2.83 5.22 8.82
CA ASP A 88 3.53 4.54 9.92
C ASP A 88 3.22 3.04 9.93
N ASN A 89 1.96 2.65 9.70
CA ASN A 89 1.58 1.24 9.57
C ASN A 89 2.22 0.57 8.34
N MET A 90 2.22 1.24 7.18
CA MET A 90 2.86 0.72 5.97
C MET A 90 4.37 0.62 6.13
N ASN A 91 4.97 1.62 6.78
CA ASN A 91 6.39 1.68 7.04
C ASN A 91 6.86 0.54 7.95
N ALA A 92 6.13 0.26 9.03
CA ALA A 92 6.40 -0.85 9.92
C ALA A 92 6.17 -2.23 9.24
N ALA A 93 5.25 -2.32 8.28
CA ALA A 93 5.05 -3.53 7.48
C ALA A 93 6.18 -3.75 6.45
N LEU A 94 6.75 -2.66 5.93
CA LEU A 94 7.87 -2.65 5.00
C LEU A 94 9.18 -3.07 5.68
N GLU A 95 9.44 -2.56 6.88
CA GLU A 95 10.63 -2.91 7.69
C GLU A 95 10.69 -4.41 8.00
N GLU A 96 9.55 -5.04 8.25
CA GLU A 96 9.45 -6.50 8.43
C GLU A 96 9.63 -7.28 7.11
N GLY A 97 9.53 -6.61 5.96
CA GLY A 97 9.70 -7.19 4.63
C GLY A 97 11.14 -7.50 4.24
N GLY A 98 12.13 -7.07 5.05
CA GLY A 98 13.53 -7.49 4.95
C GLY A 98 14.21 -7.13 3.62
N LEU A 99 13.91 -5.96 3.06
CA LEU A 99 14.55 -5.48 1.84
C LEU A 99 16.02 -5.08 2.11
N ASP A 100 16.81 -5.01 1.05
CA ASP A 100 18.09 -4.30 1.12
C ASP A 100 17.84 -2.84 1.53
N PRO A 101 18.64 -2.23 2.45
CA PRO A 101 18.38 -0.90 2.96
C PRO A 101 18.26 0.20 1.90
N GLU A 102 19.01 0.11 0.79
CA GLU A 102 18.93 1.10 -0.29
C GLU A 102 17.62 0.97 -1.08
N VAL A 103 17.14 -0.26 -1.27
CA VAL A 103 15.86 -0.55 -1.91
C VAL A 103 14.71 -0.16 -0.99
N GLU A 104 14.81 -0.49 0.29
CA GLU A 104 13.80 -0.17 1.30
C GLU A 104 13.55 1.34 1.38
N GLU A 105 14.60 2.16 1.42
CA GLU A 105 14.46 3.62 1.47
C GLU A 105 13.75 4.18 0.23
N GLN A 106 13.99 3.61 -0.96
CA GLN A 106 13.29 4.01 -2.19
C GLN A 106 11.80 3.67 -2.14
N VAL A 107 11.46 2.46 -1.67
CA VAL A 107 10.07 2.01 -1.51
C VAL A 107 9.36 2.83 -0.43
N ARG A 108 10.04 3.11 0.69
CA ARG A 108 9.58 3.98 1.77
C ARG A 108 9.30 5.39 1.29
N ALA A 109 10.21 5.98 0.50
CA ALA A 109 10.02 7.30 -0.08
C ALA A 109 8.80 7.35 -1.02
N TYR A 110 8.57 6.29 -1.82
CA TYR A 110 7.36 6.17 -2.62
C TYR A 110 6.09 6.21 -1.74
N PHE A 111 6.01 5.38 -0.71
CA PHE A 111 4.84 5.34 0.17
C PHE A 111 4.61 6.66 0.90
N ARG A 112 5.67 7.32 1.35
CA ARG A 112 5.61 8.65 1.98
C ARG A 112 4.97 9.66 1.04
N ASN A 113 5.48 9.75 -0.19
CA ASN A 113 4.99 10.68 -1.21
C ASN A 113 3.55 10.34 -1.65
N ALA A 114 3.22 9.06 -1.77
CA ALA A 114 1.88 8.61 -2.12
C ALA A 114 0.88 9.00 -1.04
N ALA A 115 1.20 8.76 0.24
CA ALA A 115 0.34 9.13 1.36
C ALA A 115 0.10 10.65 1.41
N ASP A 116 1.15 11.46 1.21
CA ASP A 116 1.04 12.92 1.11
C ASP A 116 0.15 13.37 -0.06
N HIS A 117 0.25 12.72 -1.22
CA HIS A 117 -0.53 13.05 -2.40
C HIS A 117 -2.02 12.73 -2.29
N LEU A 118 -2.39 11.76 -1.44
CA LEU A 118 -3.77 11.28 -1.29
C LEU A 118 -4.57 12.05 -0.25
N ARG A 119 -3.92 12.86 0.58
CA ARG A 119 -4.59 13.79 1.49
C ARG A 119 -5.57 14.69 0.76
N ASN A 120 -6.70 14.94 1.41
CA ASN A 120 -7.80 15.72 0.86
C ASN A 120 -8.51 16.59 1.92
N ALA A 121 -8.02 16.58 3.16
CA ALA A 121 -8.42 17.45 4.26
C ALA A 121 -7.19 18.15 4.91
#